data_AF-A0A6C0UI88-F1
#
_entry.id   AF-A0A6C0UI88-F1
#
_cell.length_a   1.000
_cell.length_b   1.000
_cell.length_c   1.000
_cell.angle_alpha   90.00
_cell.angle_beta   90.00
_cell.angle_gamma   90.00
#
_symmetry.space_group_name_H-M   'P 1'
#
loop_
_entity.id
_entity.type
_entity.pdbx_description
1 polymer ?
#
loop_
_entity_poly.entity_id
_entity_poly.type
_entity_poly.pdbx_seq_one_letter_code
_entity_poly.pdbx_strand_id
1 'polypeptide(L)'
;MTDSPLSDLETTDAAPPASNWRPTALSIAVVLCCTAILGGLLTGATQLWNAVLPAAGGAALLAGAISLAAATAYRPLSRFVAACLLLPASAGVVAGLGYVFAKQLGGTYPVGSVFVVVSLTAAGFGAAAAVRDTLESDALESALALATVASIPPTFAFVPLAIVRVFEEFSATLYVPVLVPDPVPAAAFPGALVGGVLRFLVAPAHEGPHLFSFALVCYLAVIGLETVLRTYPVADLVRPNNPEAADRVLDPLKRGLTAATTLGTLVVFILGILFIAPRGFEMLPATILDPVTTLAGVDILRVVLFLGGVVGILLGIGSWGLRRFYDVSKDELGTSTPSLVAGSAVVIGAFTLHEPVLAALLDAVLDVLPAAYAGDVQTQADAVMAFYGSEVVVLGLCAGLLFVAAVAFAVLYGVVNIGVMTDRAAGAAVAGAGLFVASAVAATVGAGTTLVLAGLVGGLTVRDAGTHGVTLGHEIGRLGETRRAELVHLAVTAVVGVVAAIAAVGLADFLGRIPALDGSGLSLALGGAVLGVLFFVVALR
;
A
#
# COMPACT_ATOMS: atom_id res chain seq x y z
N MET A 1 -28.35 -66.25 -7.74
CA MET A 1 -28.81 -65.78 -9.07
C MET A 1 -29.51 -64.44 -8.90
N THR A 2 -28.71 -63.38 -8.87
CA THR A 2 -28.83 -62.18 -9.71
C THR A 2 -27.65 -61.31 -9.29
N ASP A 3 -26.52 -61.59 -9.93
CA ASP A 3 -25.35 -60.74 -9.95
C ASP A 3 -25.76 -59.40 -10.57
N SER A 4 -25.82 -58.34 -9.76
CA SER A 4 -25.63 -57.01 -10.30
C SER A 4 -24.11 -56.84 -10.46
N PRO A 5 -23.59 -56.67 -11.68
CA PRO A 5 -22.19 -56.38 -11.85
C PRO A 5 -21.92 -55.05 -11.14
N LEU A 6 -20.86 -55.04 -10.33
CA LEU A 6 -20.15 -53.82 -9.98
C LEU A 6 -19.91 -53.10 -11.29
N SER A 7 -20.73 -52.08 -11.56
CA SER A 7 -20.48 -51.16 -12.66
C SER A 7 -19.08 -50.63 -12.40
N ASP A 8 -18.20 -50.94 -13.34
CA ASP A 8 -16.90 -50.33 -13.47
C ASP A 8 -17.02 -48.88 -13.02
N LEU A 9 -16.38 -48.56 -11.89
CA LEU A 9 -15.94 -47.20 -11.65
C LEU A 9 -15.00 -46.93 -12.81
N GLU A 10 -15.57 -46.41 -13.90
CA GLU A 10 -14.83 -45.72 -14.94
C GLU A 10 -13.91 -44.76 -14.20
N THR A 11 -12.64 -45.15 -14.07
CA THR A 11 -11.53 -44.24 -13.86
C THR A 11 -11.51 -43.40 -15.12
N THR A 12 -12.45 -42.46 -15.20
CA THR A 12 -12.45 -41.46 -16.24
C THR A 12 -11.20 -40.65 -15.96
N ASP A 13 -10.17 -40.83 -16.77
CA ASP A 13 -9.00 -39.94 -16.93
C ASP A 13 -9.42 -38.50 -17.35
N ALA A 14 -10.70 -38.16 -17.18
CA ALA A 14 -11.23 -36.84 -17.38
C ALA A 14 -10.71 -35.95 -16.24
N ALA A 15 -9.95 -34.92 -16.62
CA ALA A 15 -9.50 -33.89 -15.69
C ALA A 15 -10.69 -33.41 -14.85
N PRO A 16 -10.52 -33.24 -13.52
CA PRO A 16 -11.59 -32.81 -12.64
C PRO A 16 -12.20 -31.50 -13.14
N PRO A 17 -13.52 -31.28 -13.00
CA PRO A 17 -14.15 -30.05 -13.45
C PRO A 17 -13.48 -28.84 -12.81
N ALA A 18 -13.29 -27.75 -13.56
CA ALA A 18 -12.55 -26.56 -13.11
C ALA A 18 -13.08 -25.95 -11.80
N SER A 19 -14.34 -26.20 -11.45
CA SER A 19 -14.91 -25.83 -10.14
C SER A 19 -14.23 -26.50 -8.94
N ASN A 20 -13.51 -27.61 -9.16
CA ASN A 20 -12.77 -28.39 -8.16
C ASN A 20 -11.26 -28.07 -8.13
N TRP A 21 -10.78 -27.16 -8.99
CA TRP A 21 -9.38 -26.71 -9.01
C TRP A 21 -9.13 -25.73 -7.87
N ARG A 22 -8.93 -26.29 -6.68
CA ARG A 22 -8.64 -25.56 -5.44
C ARG A 22 -7.65 -26.35 -4.61
N PRO A 23 -6.85 -25.70 -3.76
CA PRO A 23 -5.98 -26.40 -2.84
C PRO A 23 -6.72 -27.46 -2.02
N THR A 24 -6.06 -28.59 -1.77
CA THR A 24 -6.61 -29.71 -1.01
C THR A 24 -6.96 -29.29 0.42
N ALA A 25 -8.01 -29.90 0.98
CA ALA A 25 -8.47 -29.54 2.32
C ALA A 25 -7.42 -29.82 3.41
N LEU A 26 -6.59 -30.85 3.22
CA LEU A 26 -5.52 -31.20 4.16
C LEU A 26 -4.41 -30.14 4.12
N SER A 27 -3.95 -29.75 2.93
CA SER A 27 -2.96 -28.66 2.79
C SER A 27 -3.42 -27.36 3.46
N ILE A 28 -4.67 -26.93 3.20
CA ILE A 28 -5.21 -25.72 3.83
C ILE A 28 -5.25 -25.87 5.36
N ALA A 29 -5.67 -27.04 5.87
CA ALA A 29 -5.69 -27.30 7.30
C ALA A 29 -4.29 -27.22 7.90
N VAL A 30 -3.27 -27.75 7.21
CA VAL A 30 -1.86 -27.67 7.65
C VAL A 30 -1.39 -26.22 7.63
N VAL A 31 -1.63 -25.46 6.57
CA VAL A 31 -1.26 -24.04 6.46
C VAL A 31 -1.89 -23.23 7.61
N LEU A 32 -3.19 -23.38 7.84
CA LEU A 32 -3.90 -22.67 8.91
C LEU A 32 -3.44 -23.10 10.30
N CYS A 33 -3.40 -24.40 10.59
CA CYS A 33 -3.04 -24.92 11.91
C CYS A 33 -1.59 -24.64 12.25
N CYS A 34 -0.63 -24.88 11.34
CA CYS A 34 0.78 -24.59 11.59
C CYS A 34 1.02 -23.10 11.78
N THR A 35 0.42 -22.24 10.95
CA THR A 35 0.56 -20.78 11.10
C THR A 35 -0.06 -20.29 12.41
N ALA A 36 -1.25 -20.79 12.80
CA ALA A 36 -1.90 -20.41 14.04
C ALA A 36 -1.14 -20.90 15.28
N ILE A 37 -0.67 -22.16 15.27
CA ILE A 37 0.06 -22.74 16.41
C ILE A 37 1.41 -22.07 16.57
N LEU A 38 2.23 -22.02 15.52
CA LEU A 38 3.58 -21.45 15.62
C LEU A 38 3.53 -19.92 15.78
N GLY A 39 2.64 -19.24 15.07
CA GLY A 39 2.40 -17.81 15.27
C GLY A 39 1.91 -17.50 16.68
N GLY A 40 1.00 -18.30 17.24
CA GLY A 40 0.53 -18.16 18.61
C GLY A 40 1.62 -18.43 19.65
N LEU A 41 2.44 -19.47 19.46
CA LEU A 41 3.58 -19.76 20.32
C LEU A 41 4.63 -18.64 20.27
N LEU A 42 4.96 -18.11 19.09
CA LEU A 42 5.87 -16.97 18.93
C LEU A 42 5.31 -15.72 19.59
N THR A 43 4.02 -15.44 19.41
CA THR A 43 3.35 -14.30 20.04
C THR A 43 3.34 -14.42 21.56
N GLY A 44 3.11 -15.62 22.09
CA GLY A 44 3.16 -15.89 23.53
C GLY A 44 4.56 -15.78 24.11
N ALA A 45 5.58 -16.30 23.40
CA ALA A 45 6.97 -16.19 23.82
C ALA A 45 7.48 -14.75 23.82
N THR A 46 7.00 -13.92 22.89
CA THR A 46 7.40 -12.51 22.76
C THR A 46 6.49 -11.52 23.50
N GLN A 47 5.38 -11.99 24.08
CA GLN A 47 4.37 -11.17 24.77
C GLN A 47 3.75 -10.06 23.89
N LEU A 48 3.59 -10.33 22.59
CA LEU A 48 3.12 -9.36 21.58
C LEU A 48 1.62 -9.49 21.24
N TRP A 49 0.82 -10.16 22.08
CA TRP A 49 -0.59 -10.47 21.81
C TRP A 49 -1.43 -9.24 21.46
N ASN A 50 -1.25 -8.14 22.20
CA ASN A 50 -2.02 -6.91 22.01
C ASN A 50 -1.84 -6.26 20.64
N ALA A 51 -0.74 -6.56 19.95
CA ALA A 51 -0.46 -6.03 18.62
C ALA A 51 -0.67 -7.05 17.51
N VAL A 52 -0.30 -8.31 17.74
CA VAL A 52 -0.45 -9.36 16.73
C VAL A 52 -1.93 -9.66 16.47
N LEU A 53 -2.78 -9.70 17.50
CA LEU A 53 -4.22 -9.98 17.32
C LEU A 53 -4.93 -8.98 16.39
N PRO A 54 -4.90 -7.66 16.65
CA PRO A 54 -5.54 -6.70 15.76
C PRO A 54 -4.89 -6.69 14.37
N ALA A 55 -3.55 -6.82 14.27
CA ALA A 55 -2.87 -6.79 12.98
C ALA A 55 -3.16 -8.02 12.13
N ALA A 56 -3.01 -9.23 12.68
CA ALA A 56 -3.31 -10.48 11.98
C ALA A 56 -4.82 -10.62 11.69
N GLY A 57 -5.68 -10.14 12.59
CA GLY A 57 -7.13 -10.06 12.36
C GLY A 57 -7.47 -9.13 11.20
N GLY A 58 -6.91 -7.92 11.17
CA GLY A 58 -7.07 -6.98 10.06
C GLY A 58 -6.53 -7.53 8.74
N ALA A 59 -5.38 -8.20 8.77
CA ALA A 59 -4.82 -8.91 7.62
C ALA A 59 -5.73 -10.04 7.10
N ALA A 60 -6.33 -10.84 7.98
CA ALA A 60 -7.28 -11.87 7.59
C ALA A 60 -8.55 -11.25 6.95
N LEU A 61 -9.01 -10.10 7.44
CA LEU A 61 -10.11 -9.35 6.82
C LEU A 61 -9.73 -8.80 5.44
N LEU A 62 -8.49 -8.32 5.24
CA LEU A 62 -7.99 -7.92 3.91
C LEU A 62 -8.00 -9.11 2.93
N ALA A 63 -7.51 -10.27 3.35
CA ALA A 63 -7.57 -11.49 2.54
C ALA A 63 -9.02 -11.88 2.22
N GLY A 64 -9.93 -11.76 3.20
CA GLY A 64 -11.37 -11.94 3.01
C GLY A 64 -11.97 -10.96 2.00
N ALA A 65 -11.55 -9.70 2.02
CA ALA A 65 -11.98 -8.68 1.07
C ALA A 65 -11.52 -9.01 -0.37
N ILE A 66 -10.29 -9.51 -0.56
CA ILE A 66 -9.80 -9.99 -1.87
C ILE A 66 -10.67 -11.17 -2.35
N SER A 67 -10.90 -12.16 -1.49
CA SER A 67 -11.74 -13.32 -1.79
C SER A 67 -13.18 -12.92 -2.19
N LEU A 68 -13.76 -11.94 -1.51
CA LEU A 68 -15.11 -11.44 -1.80
C LEU A 68 -15.15 -10.57 -3.06
N ALA A 69 -14.08 -9.81 -3.34
CA ALA A 69 -13.95 -9.03 -4.57
C ALA A 69 -13.87 -9.93 -5.82
N ALA A 70 -13.20 -11.09 -5.68
CA ALA A 70 -13.09 -12.12 -6.72
C ALA A 70 -14.34 -13.02 -6.83
N ALA A 71 -15.27 -12.96 -5.88
CA ALA A 71 -16.43 -13.84 -5.89
C ALA A 71 -17.40 -13.52 -7.06
N THR A 72 -17.73 -14.55 -7.84
CA THR A 72 -18.68 -14.46 -8.97
C THR A 72 -20.13 -14.59 -8.51
N ALA A 73 -20.39 -15.37 -7.46
CA ALA A 73 -21.72 -15.51 -6.87
C ALA A 73 -22.09 -14.27 -6.02
N TYR A 74 -23.31 -13.75 -6.20
CA TYR A 74 -23.82 -12.57 -5.49
C TYR A 74 -22.90 -11.33 -5.55
N ARG A 75 -22.32 -11.08 -6.73
CA ARG A 75 -21.34 -10.01 -7.01
C ARG A 75 -21.61 -8.64 -6.36
N PRO A 76 -22.84 -8.07 -6.38
CA PRO A 76 -23.07 -6.77 -5.74
C PRO A 76 -22.96 -6.83 -4.22
N LEU A 77 -23.47 -7.89 -3.59
CA LEU A 77 -23.40 -8.08 -2.14
C LEU A 77 -21.97 -8.39 -1.69
N SER A 78 -21.24 -9.24 -2.41
CA SER A 78 -19.87 -9.58 -2.07
C SER A 78 -18.95 -8.35 -2.12
N ARG A 79 -19.14 -7.47 -3.10
CA ARG A 79 -18.38 -6.22 -3.24
C ARG A 79 -18.75 -5.19 -2.19
N PHE A 80 -20.02 -5.09 -1.83
CA PHE A 80 -20.45 -4.24 -0.71
C PHE A 80 -19.76 -4.67 0.58
N VAL A 81 -19.84 -5.97 0.92
CA VAL A 81 -19.21 -6.52 2.13
C VAL A 81 -17.70 -6.36 2.07
N ALA A 82 -17.06 -6.65 0.93
CA ALA A 82 -15.62 -6.45 0.75
C ALA A 82 -15.20 -5.00 1.00
N ALA A 83 -15.96 -4.01 0.49
CA ALA A 83 -15.68 -2.60 0.69
C ALA A 83 -15.85 -2.18 2.16
N CYS A 84 -16.91 -2.67 2.82
CA CYS A 84 -17.14 -2.45 4.25
C CYS A 84 -16.04 -3.06 5.13
N LEU A 85 -15.41 -4.16 4.70
CA LEU A 85 -14.30 -4.79 5.42
C LEU A 85 -13.00 -4.00 5.34
N LEU A 86 -12.78 -3.16 4.32
CA LEU A 86 -11.50 -2.46 4.13
C LEU A 86 -11.15 -1.54 5.29
N LEU A 87 -12.13 -0.83 5.85
CA LEU A 87 -11.93 0.10 6.96
C LEU A 87 -11.51 -0.64 8.25
N PRO A 88 -12.26 -1.62 8.79
CA PRO A 88 -11.81 -2.36 9.97
C PRO A 88 -10.55 -3.19 9.71
N ALA A 89 -10.33 -3.65 8.48
CA ALA A 89 -9.13 -4.42 8.12
C ALA A 89 -7.87 -3.55 8.18
N SER A 90 -7.89 -2.38 7.54
CA SER A 90 -6.79 -1.40 7.61
C SER A 90 -6.62 -0.84 9.03
N ALA A 91 -7.71 -0.57 9.75
CA ALA A 91 -7.66 -0.12 11.14
C ALA A 91 -6.96 -1.15 12.04
N GLY A 92 -7.27 -2.45 11.91
CA GLY A 92 -6.63 -3.51 12.69
C GLY A 92 -5.13 -3.61 12.43
N VAL A 93 -4.71 -3.55 11.16
CA VAL A 93 -3.29 -3.56 10.78
C VAL A 93 -2.55 -2.34 11.32
N VAL A 94 -3.10 -1.13 11.11
CA VAL A 94 -2.48 0.12 11.57
C VAL A 94 -2.44 0.19 13.10
N ALA A 95 -3.50 -0.23 13.79
CA ALA A 95 -3.56 -0.25 15.25
C ALA A 95 -2.52 -1.21 15.85
N GLY A 96 -2.42 -2.43 15.34
CA GLY A 96 -1.44 -3.40 15.85
C GLY A 96 0.00 -2.98 15.59
N LEU A 97 0.31 -2.48 14.40
CA LEU A 97 1.64 -1.96 14.08
C LEU A 97 1.98 -0.69 14.87
N GLY A 98 1.01 0.23 14.98
CA GLY A 98 1.13 1.45 15.77
C GLY A 98 1.36 1.17 17.25
N TYR A 99 0.66 0.19 17.82
CA TYR A 99 0.83 -0.23 19.22
C TYR A 99 2.26 -0.71 19.50
N VAL A 100 2.77 -1.63 18.69
CA VAL A 100 4.14 -2.15 18.88
C VAL A 100 5.18 -1.07 18.62
N PHE A 101 4.97 -0.23 17.61
CA PHE A 101 5.88 0.87 17.32
C PHE A 101 5.95 1.85 18.50
N ALA A 102 4.81 2.26 19.06
CA ALA A 102 4.74 3.14 20.22
C ALA A 102 5.42 2.53 21.46
N LYS A 103 5.16 1.24 21.76
CA LYS A 103 5.82 0.53 22.88
C LYS A 103 7.32 0.31 22.65
N GLN A 104 7.76 0.15 21.41
CA GLN A 104 9.18 0.03 21.07
C GLN A 104 9.89 1.39 21.22
N LEU A 105 9.29 2.49 20.77
CA LEU A 105 9.82 3.85 21.00
C LEU A 105 9.87 4.20 22.50
N GLY A 106 8.91 3.71 23.27
CA GLY A 106 8.90 3.82 24.73
C GLY A 106 9.91 2.94 25.45
N GLY A 107 10.71 2.14 24.75
CA GLY A 107 11.67 1.20 25.34
C GLY A 107 11.04 0.02 26.08
N THR A 108 9.71 -0.16 25.99
CA THR A 108 8.99 -1.28 26.64
C THR A 108 9.15 -2.58 25.85
N TYR A 109 9.28 -2.47 24.52
CA TYR A 109 9.55 -3.60 23.63
C TYR A 109 10.95 -3.55 23.04
N PRO A 110 11.61 -4.72 22.87
CA PRO A 110 12.94 -4.78 22.30
C PRO A 110 12.95 -4.36 20.82
N VAL A 111 14.12 -3.90 20.37
CA VAL A 111 14.35 -3.56 18.96
C VAL A 111 14.24 -4.84 18.13
N GLY A 112 13.17 -4.95 17.33
CA GLY A 112 12.85 -6.16 16.59
C GLY A 112 11.37 -6.53 16.63
N SER A 113 10.64 -6.10 17.67
CA SER A 113 9.22 -6.45 17.85
C SER A 113 8.33 -6.03 16.69
N VAL A 114 8.57 -4.85 16.09
CA VAL A 114 7.83 -4.40 14.89
C VAL A 114 7.97 -5.42 13.77
N PHE A 115 9.18 -5.91 13.50
CA PHE A 115 9.43 -6.86 12.43
C PHE A 115 8.78 -8.23 12.70
N VAL A 116 8.74 -8.68 13.96
CA VAL A 116 7.99 -9.88 14.35
C VAL A 116 6.50 -9.70 14.04
N VAL A 117 5.90 -8.58 14.44
CA VAL A 117 4.47 -8.32 14.21
C VAL A 117 4.15 -8.16 12.73
N VAL A 118 4.95 -7.42 11.96
CA VAL A 118 4.78 -7.32 10.49
C VAL A 118 4.84 -8.70 9.85
N SER A 119 5.78 -9.54 10.25
CA SER A 119 5.98 -10.87 9.68
C SER A 119 4.85 -11.84 10.06
N LEU A 120 4.37 -11.79 11.31
CA LEU A 120 3.19 -12.57 11.74
C LEU A 120 1.89 -12.07 11.11
N THR A 121 1.78 -10.77 10.84
CA THR A 121 0.66 -10.17 10.11
C THR A 121 0.64 -10.66 8.66
N ALA A 122 1.80 -10.68 7.99
CA ALA A 122 1.95 -11.28 6.68
C ALA A 122 1.64 -12.78 6.71
N ALA A 123 2.08 -13.50 7.75
CA ALA A 123 1.79 -14.92 7.90
C ALA A 123 0.27 -15.18 7.99
N GLY A 124 -0.44 -14.39 8.81
CA GLY A 124 -1.89 -14.44 8.94
C GLY A 124 -2.63 -14.08 7.66
N PHE A 125 -2.19 -13.02 6.96
CA PHE A 125 -2.70 -12.65 5.63
C PHE A 125 -2.58 -13.80 4.64
N GLY A 126 -1.37 -14.37 4.52
CA GLY A 126 -1.09 -15.48 3.61
C GLY A 126 -1.91 -16.71 3.93
N ALA A 127 -2.02 -17.08 5.20
CA ALA A 127 -2.80 -18.25 5.63
C ALA A 127 -4.29 -18.08 5.33
N ALA A 128 -4.85 -16.88 5.53
CA ALA A 128 -6.22 -16.57 5.16
C ALA A 128 -6.44 -16.57 3.63
N ALA A 129 -5.48 -16.02 2.86
CA ALA A 129 -5.54 -16.01 1.40
C ALA A 129 -5.38 -17.42 0.78
N ALA A 130 -4.63 -18.31 1.43
CA ALA A 130 -4.41 -19.69 0.97
C ALA A 130 -5.70 -20.53 0.93
N VAL A 131 -6.73 -20.19 1.71
CA VAL A 131 -7.99 -20.94 1.79
C VAL A 131 -8.72 -21.01 0.44
N ARG A 132 -8.60 -19.95 -0.37
CA ARG A 132 -9.25 -19.87 -1.68
C ARG A 132 -8.29 -19.62 -2.85
N ASP A 133 -6.99 -19.61 -2.58
CA ASP A 133 -5.93 -19.27 -3.54
C ASP A 133 -6.20 -17.93 -4.26
N THR A 134 -6.61 -16.91 -3.52
CA THR A 134 -7.15 -15.65 -4.08
C THR A 134 -6.08 -14.60 -4.41
N LEU A 135 -4.80 -14.97 -4.39
CA LEU A 135 -3.69 -14.07 -4.77
C LEU A 135 -3.36 -14.21 -6.26
N GLU A 136 -4.38 -14.03 -7.09
CA GLU A 136 -4.27 -13.96 -8.54
C GLU A 136 -4.32 -12.48 -8.99
N SER A 137 -3.75 -12.17 -10.15
CA SER A 137 -3.74 -10.82 -10.73
C SER A 137 -5.14 -10.20 -10.79
N ASP A 138 -6.11 -10.98 -11.25
CA ASP A 138 -7.48 -10.51 -11.51
C ASP A 138 -8.24 -10.22 -10.21
N ALA A 139 -7.98 -11.03 -9.18
CA ALA A 139 -8.53 -10.83 -7.84
C ALA A 139 -7.95 -9.59 -7.17
N LEU A 140 -6.63 -9.37 -7.30
CA LEU A 140 -5.95 -8.19 -6.77
C LEU A 140 -6.34 -6.92 -7.52
N GLU A 141 -6.50 -6.98 -8.84
CA GLU A 141 -7.00 -5.87 -9.66
C GLU A 141 -8.42 -5.48 -9.23
N SER A 142 -9.29 -6.49 -9.06
CA SER A 142 -10.66 -6.29 -8.58
C SER A 142 -10.69 -5.66 -7.18
N ALA A 143 -9.83 -6.11 -6.27
CA ALA A 143 -9.72 -5.57 -4.91
C ALA A 143 -9.15 -4.15 -4.89
N LEU A 144 -8.15 -3.85 -5.73
CA LEU A 144 -7.57 -2.52 -5.90
C LEU A 144 -8.61 -1.54 -6.45
N ALA A 145 -9.35 -1.93 -7.49
CA ALA A 145 -10.43 -1.12 -8.03
C ALA A 145 -11.52 -0.86 -6.98
N LEU A 146 -11.88 -1.88 -6.21
CA LEU A 146 -12.85 -1.77 -5.11
C LEU A 146 -12.39 -0.76 -4.05
N ALA A 147 -11.14 -0.87 -3.58
CA ALA A 147 -10.58 0.00 -2.57
C ALA A 147 -10.47 1.45 -3.05
N THR A 148 -10.03 1.65 -4.28
CA THR A 148 -9.94 2.97 -4.91
C THR A 148 -11.32 3.62 -5.03
N VAL A 149 -12.35 2.87 -5.44
CA VAL A 149 -13.71 3.41 -5.55
C VAL A 149 -14.31 3.70 -4.16
N ALA A 150 -14.07 2.83 -3.18
CA ALA A 150 -14.54 3.03 -1.80
C ALA A 150 -13.88 4.23 -1.11
N SER A 151 -12.64 4.59 -1.48
CA SER A 151 -11.94 5.75 -0.93
C SER A 151 -12.39 7.09 -1.53
N ILE A 152 -13.08 7.10 -2.68
CA ILE A 152 -13.49 8.35 -3.35
C ILE A 152 -14.43 9.19 -2.47
N PRO A 153 -15.58 8.70 -1.96
CA PRO A 153 -16.49 9.52 -1.17
C PRO A 153 -15.83 10.16 0.07
N PRO A 154 -15.11 9.42 0.94
CA PRO A 154 -14.48 10.02 2.11
C PRO A 154 -13.35 10.99 1.74
N THR A 155 -12.57 10.71 0.70
CA THR A 155 -11.52 11.64 0.23
C THR A 155 -12.13 12.92 -0.34
N PHE A 156 -13.17 12.80 -1.17
CA PHE A 156 -13.86 13.92 -1.78
C PHE A 156 -14.60 14.80 -0.76
N ALA A 157 -15.10 14.21 0.33
CA ALA A 157 -15.68 14.97 1.44
C ALA A 157 -14.58 15.61 2.31
N PHE A 158 -13.50 14.88 2.62
CA PHE A 158 -12.41 15.35 3.47
C PHE A 158 -11.64 16.54 2.85
N VAL A 159 -11.22 16.43 1.59
CA VAL A 159 -10.29 17.39 0.97
C VAL A 159 -10.86 18.83 0.98
N PRO A 160 -12.10 19.10 0.52
CA PRO A 160 -12.66 20.45 0.56
C PRO A 160 -12.81 20.97 2.00
N LEU A 161 -13.25 20.14 2.94
CA LEU A 161 -13.46 20.55 4.34
C LEU A 161 -12.14 20.91 5.03
N ALA A 162 -11.11 20.09 4.84
CA ALA A 162 -9.77 20.36 5.35
C ALA A 162 -9.18 21.63 4.72
N ILE A 163 -9.31 21.78 3.39
CA ILE A 163 -8.82 22.95 2.65
C ILE A 163 -9.51 24.24 3.10
N VAL A 164 -10.82 24.22 3.37
CA VAL A 164 -11.55 25.40 3.88
C VAL A 164 -10.98 25.85 5.22
N ARG A 165 -10.73 24.94 6.18
CA ARG A 165 -10.13 25.27 7.47
C ARG A 165 -8.72 25.81 7.35
N VAL A 166 -7.92 25.21 6.47
CA VAL A 166 -6.59 25.72 6.13
C VAL A 166 -6.70 27.14 5.59
N PHE A 167 -7.60 27.42 4.63
CA PHE A 167 -7.77 28.77 4.11
C PHE A 167 -8.31 29.77 5.14
N GLU A 168 -9.20 29.37 6.04
CA GLU A 168 -9.68 30.21 7.15
C GLU A 168 -8.52 30.64 8.07
N GLU A 169 -7.69 29.69 8.53
CA GLU A 169 -6.55 30.05 9.39
C GLU A 169 -5.49 30.84 8.62
N PHE A 170 -5.17 30.44 7.38
CA PHE A 170 -4.23 31.18 6.53
C PHE A 170 -4.69 32.62 6.30
N SER A 171 -6.01 32.87 6.23
CA SER A 171 -6.56 34.24 6.15
C SER A 171 -6.38 35.06 7.42
N ALA A 172 -6.30 34.40 8.58
CA ALA A 172 -6.23 35.03 9.89
C ALA A 172 -4.79 35.24 10.40
N THR A 173 -3.86 34.33 10.05
CA THR A 173 -2.52 34.26 10.67
C THR A 173 -1.36 34.64 9.75
N LEU A 174 -1.50 34.43 8.44
CA LEU A 174 -0.50 34.82 7.45
C LEU A 174 -1.06 35.91 6.55
N TYR A 175 -0.92 37.16 7.01
CA TYR A 175 -0.72 38.27 6.09
C TYR A 175 0.48 37.89 5.20
N VAL A 176 0.22 37.41 3.99
CA VAL A 176 1.24 37.32 2.95
C VAL A 176 1.14 38.63 2.15
N PRO A 177 1.89 39.69 2.52
CA PRO A 177 1.86 40.96 1.78
C PRO A 177 2.21 40.79 0.28
N VAL A 178 2.76 39.64 -0.11
CA VAL A 178 3.07 39.27 -1.50
C VAL A 178 1.84 38.82 -2.31
N LEU A 179 0.82 38.22 -1.68
CA LEU A 179 -0.35 37.63 -2.37
C LEU A 179 -1.61 38.46 -2.15
N VAL A 180 -1.82 38.99 -0.93
CA VAL A 180 -2.97 39.82 -0.59
C VAL A 180 -2.47 41.06 0.19
N PRO A 181 -2.40 42.24 -0.44
CA PRO A 181 -1.80 43.43 0.17
C PRO A 181 -2.60 44.02 1.34
N ASP A 182 -3.93 43.80 1.35
CA ASP A 182 -4.86 44.37 2.31
C ASP A 182 -5.62 43.28 3.08
N PRO A 183 -6.00 43.49 4.35
CA PRO A 183 -6.91 42.57 5.04
C PRO A 183 -8.25 42.48 4.31
N VAL A 184 -8.59 41.28 3.83
CA VAL A 184 -9.86 41.02 3.16
C VAL A 184 -10.77 40.23 4.09
N PRO A 185 -12.08 40.55 4.19
CA PRO A 185 -13.03 39.74 4.95
C PRO A 185 -13.01 38.27 4.51
N ALA A 186 -13.19 37.34 5.45
CA ALA A 186 -13.12 35.89 5.19
C ALA A 186 -13.99 35.43 4.01
N ALA A 187 -15.16 36.05 3.79
CA ALA A 187 -16.06 35.75 2.67
C ALA A 187 -15.49 36.14 1.29
N ALA A 188 -14.62 37.13 1.21
CA ALA A 188 -13.98 37.59 -0.03
C ALA A 188 -12.52 37.12 -0.17
N PHE A 189 -11.98 36.50 0.88
CA PHE A 189 -10.63 35.93 0.90
C PHE A 189 -10.38 34.88 -0.19
N PRO A 190 -11.30 33.94 -0.52
CA PRO A 190 -11.08 33.01 -1.62
C PRO A 190 -10.86 33.71 -2.96
N GLY A 191 -11.67 34.75 -3.25
CA GLY A 191 -11.52 35.56 -4.45
C GLY A 191 -10.23 36.39 -4.45
N ALA A 192 -9.86 36.95 -3.30
CA ALA A 192 -8.63 37.73 -3.13
C ALA A 192 -7.37 36.87 -3.18
N LEU A 193 -7.41 35.64 -2.66
CA LEU A 193 -6.33 34.66 -2.73
C LEU A 193 -6.20 34.12 -4.15
N VAL A 194 -7.30 33.77 -4.82
CA VAL A 194 -7.26 33.37 -6.24
C VAL A 194 -6.72 34.52 -7.09
N GLY A 195 -7.21 35.74 -6.88
CA GLY A 195 -6.68 36.94 -7.54
C GLY A 195 -5.20 37.20 -7.20
N GLY A 196 -4.80 36.94 -5.96
CA GLY A 196 -3.44 37.06 -5.46
C GLY A 196 -2.50 36.03 -6.05
N VAL A 197 -2.88 34.76 -6.09
CA VAL A 197 -2.16 33.65 -6.72
C VAL A 197 -2.07 33.89 -8.22
N LEU A 198 -3.17 34.30 -8.87
CA LEU A 198 -3.16 34.69 -10.28
C LEU A 198 -2.18 35.85 -10.52
N ARG A 199 -2.20 36.88 -9.69
CA ARG A 199 -1.24 38.00 -9.76
C ARG A 199 0.19 37.50 -9.53
N PHE A 200 0.43 36.65 -8.52
CA PHE A 200 1.74 36.10 -8.21
C PHE A 200 2.33 35.25 -9.35
N LEU A 201 1.48 34.48 -10.03
CA LEU A 201 1.90 33.60 -11.13
C LEU A 201 2.04 34.35 -12.46
N VAL A 202 1.07 35.21 -12.77
CA VAL A 202 0.91 35.83 -14.10
C VAL A 202 1.56 37.22 -14.18
N ALA A 203 1.51 38.01 -13.09
CA ALA A 203 2.01 39.39 -13.03
C ALA A 203 2.68 39.68 -11.68
N PRO A 204 3.84 39.05 -11.37
CA PRO A 204 4.46 39.12 -10.05
C PRO A 204 4.96 40.54 -9.74
N ALA A 205 4.54 41.10 -8.60
CA ALA A 205 4.88 42.47 -8.18
C ALA A 205 5.97 42.56 -7.09
N HIS A 206 6.62 41.44 -6.73
CA HIS A 206 7.61 41.38 -5.65
C HIS A 206 9.03 41.68 -6.14
N GLU A 207 9.86 42.39 -5.37
CA GLU A 207 11.26 42.64 -5.73
C GLU A 207 12.06 41.33 -5.78
N GLY A 208 12.65 40.99 -6.94
CA GLY A 208 13.51 39.81 -7.11
C GLY A 208 13.39 39.11 -8.47
N PRO A 209 14.15 38.01 -8.68
CA PRO A 209 14.31 37.37 -10.00
C PRO A 209 13.08 36.57 -10.52
N HIS A 210 11.94 36.56 -9.82
CA HIS A 210 10.66 35.90 -10.20
C HIS A 210 10.73 34.43 -10.71
N LEU A 211 11.82 33.73 -10.42
CA LEU A 211 12.14 32.40 -10.97
C LEU A 211 11.20 31.31 -10.45
N PHE A 212 10.82 31.39 -9.17
CA PHE A 212 9.93 30.42 -8.55
C PHE A 212 8.52 30.45 -9.14
N SER A 213 7.91 31.64 -9.27
CA SER A 213 6.58 31.79 -9.87
C SER A 213 6.58 31.40 -11.36
N PHE A 214 7.66 31.72 -12.08
CA PHE A 214 7.83 31.30 -13.47
C PHE A 214 7.93 29.78 -13.61
N ALA A 215 8.74 29.12 -12.77
CA ALA A 215 8.89 27.67 -12.78
C ALA A 215 7.56 26.96 -12.47
N LEU A 216 6.74 27.51 -11.58
CA LEU A 216 5.41 26.97 -11.28
C LEU A 216 4.49 27.03 -12.50
N VAL A 217 4.50 28.15 -13.24
CA VAL A 217 3.72 28.33 -14.47
C VAL A 217 4.21 27.40 -15.58
N CYS A 218 5.52 27.24 -15.76
CA CYS A 218 6.09 26.26 -16.69
C CYS A 218 5.70 24.83 -16.32
N TYR A 219 5.75 24.49 -15.03
CA TYR A 219 5.37 23.16 -14.54
C TYR A 219 3.88 22.87 -14.80
N LEU A 220 3.01 23.85 -14.55
CA LEU A 220 1.58 23.75 -14.84
C LEU A 220 1.32 23.54 -16.35
N ALA A 221 2.05 24.24 -17.22
CA ALA A 221 1.95 24.09 -18.67
C ALA A 221 2.40 22.70 -19.13
N VAL A 222 3.49 22.17 -18.56
CA VAL A 222 4.02 20.82 -18.84
C VAL A 222 3.00 19.76 -18.42
N ILE A 223 2.43 19.86 -17.22
CA ILE A 223 1.37 18.93 -16.75
C ILE A 223 0.15 19.00 -17.67
N GLY A 224 -0.32 20.20 -17.99
CA GLY A 224 -1.48 20.37 -18.87
C GLY A 224 -1.25 19.75 -20.24
N LEU A 225 -0.08 19.97 -20.83
CA LEU A 225 0.27 19.40 -22.12
C LEU A 225 0.43 17.87 -22.07
N GLU A 226 1.07 17.35 -21.02
CA GLU A 226 1.18 15.90 -20.80
C GLU A 226 -0.21 15.25 -20.64
N THR A 227 -1.10 15.90 -19.89
CA THR A 227 -2.47 15.41 -19.68
C THR A 227 -3.24 15.40 -21.00
N VAL A 228 -3.15 16.45 -21.83
CA VAL A 228 -3.79 16.48 -23.15
C VAL A 228 -3.25 15.39 -24.07
N LEU A 229 -1.92 15.22 -24.14
CA LEU A 229 -1.29 14.23 -25.01
C LEU A 229 -1.57 12.78 -24.59
N ARG A 230 -1.82 12.54 -23.30
CA ARG A 230 -2.21 11.22 -22.78
C ARG A 230 -3.69 10.94 -23.00
N THR A 231 -4.54 11.95 -22.86
CA THR A 231 -6.00 11.73 -22.90
C THR A 231 -6.59 11.86 -24.30
N TYR A 232 -6.01 12.67 -25.18
CA TYR A 232 -6.49 12.81 -26.57
C TYR A 232 -5.61 12.05 -27.54
N PRO A 233 -6.19 11.38 -28.56
CA PRO A 233 -5.43 10.72 -29.61
C PRO A 233 -4.87 11.75 -30.59
N VAL A 234 -3.89 12.54 -30.14
CA VAL A 234 -3.29 13.62 -30.94
C VAL A 234 -2.54 13.05 -32.14
N ALA A 235 -2.05 11.81 -32.07
CA ALA A 235 -1.47 11.09 -33.20
C ALA A 235 -2.46 10.95 -34.37
N ASP A 236 -3.73 10.63 -34.06
CA ASP A 236 -4.81 10.46 -35.03
C ASP A 236 -5.23 11.81 -35.66
N LEU A 237 -5.13 12.90 -34.91
CA LEU A 237 -5.44 14.25 -35.40
C LEU A 237 -4.33 14.83 -36.28
N VAL A 238 -3.06 14.52 -35.96
CA VAL A 238 -1.89 15.05 -36.68
C VAL A 238 -1.67 14.30 -38.00
N ARG A 239 -1.89 12.97 -38.02
CA ARG A 239 -1.89 12.17 -39.26
C ARG A 239 -2.99 11.11 -39.24
N PRO A 240 -4.20 11.43 -39.73
CA PRO A 240 -5.33 10.51 -39.75
C PRO A 240 -5.07 9.22 -40.54
N ASN A 241 -4.18 9.28 -41.54
CA ASN A 241 -3.91 8.16 -42.45
C ASN A 241 -2.70 7.30 -42.02
N ASN A 242 -1.93 7.70 -41.00
CA ASN A 242 -0.77 6.93 -40.52
C ASN A 242 -0.39 7.32 -39.06
N PRO A 243 -1.12 6.82 -38.06
CA PRO A 243 -0.93 7.17 -36.65
C PRO A 243 0.43 6.69 -36.10
N GLU A 244 0.94 5.55 -36.55
CA GLU A 244 2.25 5.01 -36.14
C GLU A 244 3.43 5.90 -36.54
N ALA A 245 3.30 6.64 -37.64
CA ALA A 245 4.29 7.63 -38.05
C ALA A 245 4.20 8.92 -37.23
N ALA A 246 3.01 9.28 -36.73
CA ALA A 246 2.83 10.42 -35.82
C ALA A 246 3.32 10.10 -34.40
N ASP A 247 3.09 8.89 -33.91
CA ASP A 247 3.60 8.46 -32.60
C ASP A 247 5.13 8.45 -32.55
N ARG A 248 5.82 8.06 -33.63
CA ARG A 248 7.29 8.18 -33.70
C ARG A 248 7.82 9.61 -33.56
N VAL A 249 7.02 10.62 -33.90
CA VAL A 249 7.38 12.05 -33.78
C VAL A 249 6.96 12.59 -32.39
N LEU A 250 5.85 12.10 -31.83
CA LEU A 250 5.33 12.52 -30.52
C LEU A 250 6.01 11.81 -29.35
N ASP A 251 6.57 10.62 -29.55
CA ASP A 251 7.29 9.82 -28.55
C ASP A 251 8.43 10.56 -27.84
N PRO A 252 9.37 11.22 -28.54
CA PRO A 252 10.42 11.98 -27.88
C PRO A 252 9.85 13.16 -27.07
N LEU A 253 8.74 13.76 -27.53
CA LEU A 253 8.05 14.81 -26.78
C LEU A 253 7.36 14.26 -25.53
N LYS A 254 6.64 13.12 -25.62
CA LYS A 254 6.01 12.44 -24.48
C LYS A 254 7.06 12.06 -23.42
N ARG A 255 8.18 11.45 -23.83
CA ARG A 255 9.30 11.12 -22.93
C ARG A 255 9.93 12.36 -22.30
N GLY A 256 10.12 13.42 -23.10
CA GLY A 256 10.62 14.71 -22.62
C GLY A 256 9.68 15.36 -21.60
N LEU A 257 8.37 15.28 -21.80
CA LEU A 257 7.36 15.81 -20.87
C LEU A 257 7.31 15.00 -19.57
N THR A 258 7.38 13.67 -19.63
CA THR A 258 7.45 12.82 -18.42
C THR A 258 8.75 13.05 -17.64
N ALA A 259 9.87 13.25 -18.32
CA ALA A 259 11.12 13.68 -17.69
C ALA A 259 11.00 15.10 -17.09
N ALA A 260 10.31 16.01 -17.78
CA ALA A 260 10.08 17.37 -17.30
C ALA A 260 9.09 17.45 -16.13
N THR A 261 8.11 16.55 -16.01
CA THR A 261 7.24 16.50 -14.83
C THR A 261 7.97 15.92 -13.62
N THR A 262 8.74 14.86 -13.80
CA THR A 262 9.56 14.27 -12.72
C THR A 262 10.66 15.22 -12.23
N LEU A 263 11.46 15.80 -13.14
CA LEU A 263 12.50 16.76 -12.80
C LEU A 263 11.93 18.13 -12.40
N GLY A 264 10.82 18.55 -13.01
CA GLY A 264 10.17 19.84 -12.74
C GLY A 264 9.67 19.96 -11.31
N THR A 265 9.19 18.86 -10.71
CA THR A 265 8.83 18.83 -9.28
C THR A 265 10.03 19.20 -8.39
N LEU A 266 11.20 18.63 -8.69
CA LEU A 266 12.44 18.89 -7.97
C LEU A 266 12.96 20.32 -8.21
N VAL A 267 12.84 20.84 -9.44
CA VAL A 267 13.19 22.22 -9.79
C VAL A 267 12.30 23.23 -9.07
N VAL A 268 10.97 23.01 -9.04
CA VAL A 268 10.02 23.85 -8.30
C VAL A 268 10.32 23.81 -6.80
N PHE A 269 10.63 22.63 -6.26
CA PHE A 269 10.97 22.46 -4.85
C PHE A 269 12.27 23.22 -4.48
N ILE A 270 13.34 23.06 -5.26
CA ILE A 270 14.61 23.77 -5.05
C ILE A 270 14.41 25.28 -5.16
N LEU A 271 13.70 25.77 -6.19
CA LEU A 271 13.41 27.19 -6.33
C LEU A 271 12.52 27.74 -5.23
N GLY A 272 11.62 26.91 -4.67
CA GLY A 272 10.82 27.25 -3.50
C GLY A 272 11.67 27.40 -2.24
N ILE A 273 12.64 26.52 -2.02
CA ILE A 273 13.61 26.63 -0.92
C ILE A 273 14.46 27.90 -1.09
N LEU A 274 14.96 28.17 -2.30
CA LEU A 274 15.77 29.37 -2.58
C LEU A 274 14.96 30.67 -2.45
N PHE A 275 13.65 30.64 -2.71
CA PHE A 275 12.74 31.76 -2.51
C PHE A 275 12.52 32.08 -1.03
N ILE A 276 12.49 31.06 -0.17
CA ILE A 276 12.32 31.22 1.29
C ILE A 276 13.66 31.60 1.96
N ALA A 277 14.79 31.17 1.38
CA ALA A 277 16.12 31.41 1.93
C ALA A 277 16.57 32.89 1.78
N PRO A 278 17.08 33.54 2.85
CA PRO A 278 17.66 34.89 2.75
C PRO A 278 18.84 34.88 1.77
N ARG A 279 18.79 35.71 0.71
CA ARG A 279 19.79 35.78 -0.38
C ARG A 279 19.97 34.47 -1.18
N GLY A 280 18.98 33.57 -1.17
CA GLY A 280 19.10 32.25 -1.83
C GLY A 280 19.50 32.31 -3.31
N PHE A 281 19.01 33.31 -4.05
CA PHE A 281 19.33 33.47 -5.48
C PHE A 281 20.70 34.08 -5.77
N GLU A 282 21.39 34.67 -4.78
CA GLU A 282 22.72 35.26 -4.95
C GLU A 282 23.82 34.18 -5.11
N MET A 283 23.52 32.92 -4.78
CA MET A 283 24.43 31.79 -4.92
C MET A 283 24.51 31.23 -6.36
N LEU A 284 23.64 31.68 -7.27
CA LEU A 284 23.60 31.19 -8.65
C LEU A 284 24.52 32.03 -9.56
N PRO A 285 25.25 31.41 -10.51
CA PRO A 285 26.07 32.14 -11.47
C PRO A 285 25.24 33.13 -12.29
N ALA A 286 25.70 34.39 -12.40
CA ALA A 286 25.02 35.44 -13.17
C ALA A 286 24.75 35.04 -14.63
N THR A 287 25.64 34.23 -15.22
CA THR A 287 25.52 33.70 -16.59
C THR A 287 24.25 32.87 -16.82
N ILE A 288 23.70 32.25 -15.77
CA ILE A 288 22.46 31.46 -15.83
C ILE A 288 21.28 32.31 -15.34
N LEU A 289 21.51 33.16 -14.33
CA LEU A 289 20.48 33.99 -13.72
C LEU A 289 19.92 35.05 -14.70
N ASP A 290 20.77 35.79 -15.41
CA ASP A 290 20.39 36.90 -16.29
C ASP A 290 19.46 36.49 -17.45
N PRO A 291 19.75 35.43 -18.24
CA PRO A 291 18.85 35.02 -19.32
C PRO A 291 17.53 34.45 -18.81
N VAL A 292 17.54 33.69 -17.70
CA VAL A 292 16.32 33.07 -17.16
C VAL A 292 15.43 34.11 -16.49
N THR A 293 16.00 35.11 -15.82
CA THR A 293 15.24 36.24 -15.26
C THR A 293 14.64 37.12 -16.35
N THR A 294 15.38 37.36 -17.43
CA THR A 294 14.85 38.07 -18.61
C THR A 294 13.67 37.34 -19.23
N LEU A 295 13.77 36.01 -19.39
CA LEU A 295 12.68 35.18 -19.89
C LEU A 295 11.49 35.12 -18.91
N ALA A 296 11.78 35.04 -17.62
CA ALA A 296 10.79 35.08 -16.56
C ALA A 296 10.09 36.45 -16.45
N GLY A 297 10.65 37.52 -17.00
CA GLY A 297 10.05 38.86 -17.03
C GLY A 297 9.02 39.08 -18.15
N VAL A 298 8.82 38.11 -19.05
CA VAL A 298 7.89 38.26 -20.18
C VAL A 298 6.45 37.91 -19.76
N ASP A 299 5.63 38.93 -19.51
CA ASP A 299 4.24 38.77 -19.05
C ASP A 299 3.38 37.94 -20.01
N ILE A 300 3.52 38.19 -21.33
CA ILE A 300 2.74 37.48 -22.36
C ILE A 300 3.03 35.96 -22.31
N LEU A 301 4.29 35.58 -22.08
CA LEU A 301 4.69 34.17 -22.01
C LEU A 301 4.07 33.49 -20.80
N ARG A 302 4.04 34.16 -19.64
CA ARG A 302 3.40 33.65 -18.41
C ARG A 302 1.91 33.42 -18.59
N VAL A 303 1.21 34.39 -19.19
CA VAL A 303 -0.23 34.30 -19.48
C VAL A 303 -0.52 33.09 -20.37
N VAL A 304 0.24 32.93 -21.47
CA VAL A 304 0.06 31.83 -22.43
C VAL A 304 0.33 30.47 -21.78
N LEU A 305 1.42 30.34 -21.02
CA LEU A 305 1.76 29.09 -20.32
C LEU A 305 0.72 28.74 -19.24
N PHE A 306 0.28 29.73 -18.47
CA PHE A 306 -0.71 29.53 -17.42
C PHE A 306 -2.07 29.11 -18.01
N LEU A 307 -2.59 29.88 -18.98
CA LEU A 307 -3.87 29.55 -19.64
C LEU A 307 -3.79 28.22 -20.37
N GLY A 308 -2.70 27.95 -21.09
CA GLY A 308 -2.49 26.68 -21.79
C GLY A 308 -2.45 25.48 -20.84
N GLY A 309 -1.75 25.61 -19.71
CA GLY A 309 -1.69 24.58 -18.67
C GLY A 309 -3.06 24.32 -18.04
N VAL A 310 -3.76 25.37 -17.60
CA VAL A 310 -5.09 25.26 -16.99
C VAL A 310 -6.10 24.65 -17.96
N VAL A 311 -6.16 25.13 -19.20
CA VAL A 311 -7.05 24.58 -20.24
C VAL A 311 -6.71 23.12 -20.51
N GLY A 312 -5.43 22.76 -20.59
CA GLY A 312 -5.00 21.38 -20.81
C GLY A 312 -5.40 20.43 -19.67
N ILE A 313 -5.25 20.87 -18.42
CA ILE A 313 -5.69 20.12 -17.23
C ILE A 313 -7.21 19.97 -17.22
N LEU A 314 -7.96 21.06 -17.46
CA LEU A 314 -9.43 21.02 -17.49
C LEU A 314 -9.96 20.12 -18.60
N LEU A 315 -9.37 20.17 -19.79
CA LEU A 315 -9.71 19.28 -20.90
C LEU A 315 -9.35 17.83 -20.59
N GLY A 316 -8.24 17.59 -19.90
CA GLY A 316 -7.81 16.27 -19.46
C GLY A 316 -8.72 15.65 -18.41
N ILE A 317 -9.05 16.40 -17.36
CA ILE A 317 -10.01 16.00 -16.32
C ILE A 317 -11.40 15.83 -16.91
N GLY A 318 -11.83 16.78 -17.76
CA GLY A 318 -13.13 16.72 -18.42
C GLY A 318 -13.28 15.53 -19.35
N SER A 319 -12.24 15.20 -20.13
CA SER A 319 -12.26 14.01 -21.00
C SER A 319 -12.07 12.70 -20.25
N TRP A 320 -11.29 12.67 -19.15
CA TRP A 320 -11.25 11.52 -18.25
C TRP A 320 -12.62 11.28 -17.60
N GLY A 321 -13.25 12.35 -17.11
CA GLY A 321 -14.61 12.31 -16.57
C GLY A 321 -15.62 11.86 -17.60
N LEU A 322 -15.65 12.47 -18.80
CA LEU A 322 -16.54 12.07 -19.88
C LEU A 322 -16.27 10.62 -20.32
N ARG A 323 -15.03 10.18 -20.52
CA ARG A 323 -14.71 8.78 -20.83
C ARG A 323 -15.21 7.86 -19.73
N ARG A 324 -15.00 8.19 -18.46
CA ARG A 324 -15.53 7.40 -17.34
C ARG A 324 -17.06 7.39 -17.29
N PHE A 325 -17.73 8.48 -17.64
CA PHE A 325 -19.20 8.55 -17.68
C PHE A 325 -19.80 7.93 -18.95
N TYR A 326 -19.05 7.85 -20.05
CA TYR A 326 -19.52 7.35 -21.36
C TYR A 326 -19.12 5.88 -21.60
N ASP A 327 -17.95 5.44 -21.11
CA ASP A 327 -17.53 4.02 -21.04
C ASP A 327 -18.20 3.26 -19.89
N VAL A 328 -19.04 3.94 -19.11
CA VAL A 328 -20.08 3.31 -18.29
C VAL A 328 -21.15 2.75 -19.24
N SER A 329 -20.75 1.71 -19.96
CA SER A 329 -21.64 0.75 -20.57
C SER A 329 -22.49 0.14 -19.46
N LYS A 330 -23.74 -0.21 -19.76
CA LYS A 330 -24.77 -0.60 -18.77
C LYS A 330 -24.38 -1.78 -17.85
N ASP A 331 -23.31 -2.52 -18.15
CA ASP A 331 -22.72 -3.57 -17.30
C ASP A 331 -21.81 -3.05 -16.17
N GLU A 332 -21.15 -1.89 -16.31
CA GLU A 332 -20.18 -1.37 -15.31
C GLU A 332 -20.84 -0.64 -14.12
N LEU A 333 -22.03 -0.07 -14.30
CA LEU A 333 -22.80 0.57 -13.22
C LEU A 333 -23.22 -0.43 -12.14
N GLY A 334 -23.52 -1.68 -12.52
CA GLY A 334 -23.82 -2.74 -11.56
C GLY A 334 -22.61 -3.11 -10.69
N THR A 335 -21.40 -2.88 -11.18
CA THR A 335 -20.16 -3.32 -10.55
C THR A 335 -19.53 -2.35 -9.54
N SER A 336 -19.77 -1.04 -9.66
CA SER A 336 -19.15 -0.01 -8.81
C SER A 336 -20.09 0.65 -7.80
N THR A 337 -21.41 0.57 -8.01
CA THR A 337 -22.42 1.13 -7.09
C THR A 337 -22.27 0.64 -5.65
N PRO A 338 -22.02 -0.66 -5.37
CA PRO A 338 -21.89 -1.15 -4.00
C PRO A 338 -20.74 -0.50 -3.21
N SER A 339 -19.59 -0.27 -3.85
CA SER A 339 -18.41 0.34 -3.22
C SER A 339 -18.60 1.82 -2.90
N LEU A 340 -19.32 2.53 -3.78
CA LEU A 340 -19.69 3.93 -3.55
C LEU A 340 -20.66 4.06 -2.37
N VAL A 341 -21.62 3.14 -2.26
CA VAL A 341 -22.55 3.11 -1.11
C VAL A 341 -21.78 2.83 0.18
N ALA A 342 -20.84 1.88 0.18
CA ALA A 342 -19.98 1.62 1.33
C ALA A 342 -19.14 2.86 1.71
N GLY A 343 -18.48 3.51 0.75
CA GLY A 343 -17.73 4.75 0.99
C GLY A 343 -18.61 5.90 1.49
N SER A 344 -19.84 6.02 0.99
CA SER A 344 -20.80 7.03 1.46
C SER A 344 -21.28 6.73 2.89
N ALA A 345 -21.47 5.46 3.23
CA ALA A 345 -21.78 5.05 4.61
C ALA A 345 -20.64 5.39 5.58
N VAL A 346 -19.38 5.30 5.14
CA VAL A 346 -18.22 5.75 5.93
C VAL A 346 -18.29 7.26 6.21
N VAL A 347 -18.68 8.08 5.23
CA VAL A 347 -18.87 9.52 5.43
C VAL A 347 -19.96 9.78 6.47
N ILE A 348 -21.13 9.16 6.33
CA ILE A 348 -22.24 9.32 7.28
C ILE A 348 -21.81 8.88 8.69
N GLY A 349 -21.13 7.74 8.79
CA GLY A 349 -20.56 7.21 10.04
C GLY A 349 -19.58 8.19 10.69
N ALA A 350 -18.66 8.77 9.92
CA ALA A 350 -17.71 9.76 10.42
C ALA A 350 -18.43 10.98 11.00
N PHE A 351 -19.43 11.55 10.30
CA PHE A 351 -20.17 12.71 10.83
C PHE A 351 -21.04 12.38 12.05
N THR A 352 -21.54 11.15 12.16
CA THR A 352 -22.45 10.76 13.26
C THR A 352 -21.74 10.26 14.50
N LEU A 353 -20.56 9.66 14.37
CA LEU A 353 -19.84 8.96 15.45
C LEU A 353 -18.48 9.59 15.76
N HIS A 354 -18.18 10.79 15.28
CA HIS A 354 -16.85 11.37 15.42
C HIS A 354 -16.38 11.54 16.87
N GLU A 355 -17.21 12.11 17.76
CA GLU A 355 -16.83 12.34 19.16
C GLU A 355 -16.49 11.04 19.92
N PRO A 356 -17.37 10.01 19.97
CA PRO A 356 -17.06 8.79 20.72
C PRO A 356 -15.90 8.01 20.11
N VAL A 357 -15.76 8.01 18.78
CA VAL A 357 -14.64 7.35 18.10
C VAL A 357 -13.33 8.03 18.44
N LEU A 358 -13.28 9.36 18.37
CA LEU A 358 -12.05 10.11 18.61
C LEU A 358 -11.64 10.07 20.09
N ALA A 359 -12.61 10.14 21.01
CA ALA A 359 -12.36 9.96 22.44
C ALA A 359 -11.79 8.57 22.74
N ALA A 360 -12.39 7.51 22.20
CA ALA A 360 -11.91 6.14 22.39
C ALA A 360 -10.52 5.91 21.76
N LEU A 361 -10.25 6.50 20.59
CA LEU A 361 -8.94 6.42 19.93
C LEU A 361 -7.87 7.17 20.73
N LEU A 362 -8.17 8.38 21.20
CA LEU A 362 -7.23 9.17 21.98
C LEU A 362 -6.91 8.48 23.31
N ASP A 363 -7.92 7.98 24.02
CA ASP A 363 -7.74 7.23 25.26
C ASP A 363 -6.85 5.99 25.06
N ALA A 364 -7.15 5.19 24.02
CA ALA A 364 -6.35 4.04 23.66
C ALA A 364 -4.89 4.39 23.26
N VAL A 365 -4.67 5.53 22.59
CA VAL A 365 -3.33 6.00 22.25
C VAL A 365 -2.58 6.46 23.50
N LEU A 366 -3.22 7.25 24.36
CA LEU A 366 -2.62 7.77 25.60
C LEU A 366 -2.25 6.66 26.58
N ASP A 367 -3.06 5.60 26.68
CA ASP A 367 -2.77 4.40 27.49
C ASP A 367 -1.52 3.64 27.03
N VAL A 368 -1.19 3.74 25.74
CA VAL A 368 -0.08 3.01 25.14
C VAL A 368 1.21 3.81 25.21
N LEU A 369 1.12 5.13 25.06
CA LEU A 369 2.28 6.01 25.02
C LEU A 369 2.99 6.12 26.38
N PRO A 370 4.32 6.31 26.39
CA PRO A 370 5.04 6.70 27.60
C PRO A 370 4.52 8.05 28.13
N ALA A 371 4.45 8.19 29.46
CA ALA A 371 3.98 9.41 30.12
C ALA A 371 4.72 10.69 29.67
N ALA A 372 5.99 10.55 29.24
CA ALA A 372 6.79 11.65 28.71
C ALA A 372 6.25 12.25 27.40
N TYR A 373 5.53 11.47 26.60
CA TYR A 373 4.99 11.90 25.29
C TYR A 373 3.46 12.06 25.30
N ALA A 374 2.77 11.46 26.27
CA ALA A 374 1.31 11.49 26.36
C ALA A 374 0.76 12.93 26.44
N GLY A 375 1.38 13.81 27.24
CA GLY A 375 0.97 15.21 27.36
C GLY A 375 1.14 16.01 26.07
N ASP A 376 2.25 15.79 25.35
CA ASP A 376 2.51 16.45 24.07
C ASP A 376 1.54 15.98 23.00
N VAL A 377 1.28 14.67 22.93
CA VAL A 377 0.32 14.09 21.97
C VAL A 377 -1.10 14.54 22.27
N GLN A 378 -1.51 14.60 23.54
CA GLN A 378 -2.81 15.15 23.91
C GLN A 378 -2.94 16.62 23.48
N THR A 379 -1.93 17.43 23.78
CA THR A 379 -1.93 18.85 23.39
C THR A 379 -1.99 19.03 21.87
N GLN A 380 -1.24 18.23 21.12
CA GLN A 380 -1.27 18.26 19.65
C GLN A 380 -2.60 17.74 19.09
N ALA A 381 -3.17 16.67 19.66
CA ALA A 381 -4.47 16.16 19.27
C ALA A 381 -5.56 17.21 19.51
N ASP A 382 -5.55 17.85 20.67
CA ASP A 382 -6.48 18.93 21.02
C ASP A 382 -6.34 20.12 20.05
N ALA A 383 -5.10 20.50 19.70
CA ALA A 383 -4.86 21.55 18.71
C ALA A 383 -5.37 21.18 17.31
N VAL A 384 -5.14 19.94 16.86
CA VAL A 384 -5.64 19.43 15.58
C VAL A 384 -7.16 19.37 15.56
N MET A 385 -7.78 18.91 16.65
CA MET A 385 -9.24 18.86 16.81
C MET A 385 -9.85 20.26 16.82
N ALA A 386 -9.23 21.20 17.54
CA ALA A 386 -9.66 22.60 17.57
C ALA A 386 -9.56 23.27 16.19
N PHE A 387 -8.53 22.92 15.40
CA PHE A 387 -8.31 23.48 14.08
C PHE A 387 -9.22 22.89 13.00
N TYR A 388 -9.24 21.56 12.86
CA TYR A 388 -9.95 20.89 11.77
C TYR A 388 -11.42 20.59 12.10
N GLY A 389 -11.77 20.47 13.38
CA GLY A 389 -13.02 19.85 13.83
C GLY A 389 -12.89 18.33 13.91
N SER A 390 -13.53 17.75 14.93
CA SER A 390 -13.49 16.31 15.21
C SER A 390 -14.10 15.49 14.06
N GLU A 391 -15.07 16.02 13.32
CA GLU A 391 -15.66 15.36 12.14
C GLU A 391 -14.64 15.20 11.01
N VAL A 392 -13.89 16.26 10.71
CA VAL A 392 -12.90 16.28 9.62
C VAL A 392 -11.71 15.40 9.98
N VAL A 393 -11.30 15.36 11.25
CA VAL A 393 -10.25 14.47 11.73
C VAL A 393 -10.64 13.01 11.55
N VAL A 394 -11.83 12.60 12.01
CA VAL A 394 -12.29 11.20 11.87
C VAL A 394 -12.49 10.83 10.40
N LEU A 395 -13.03 11.73 9.59
CA LEU A 395 -13.17 11.52 8.15
C LEU A 395 -11.80 11.37 7.46
N GLY A 396 -10.82 12.17 7.84
CA GLY A 396 -9.43 12.09 7.37
C GLY A 396 -8.76 10.77 7.77
N LEU A 397 -8.98 10.30 9.01
CA LEU A 397 -8.52 8.98 9.46
C LEU A 397 -9.14 7.86 8.61
N CYS A 398 -10.46 7.90 8.37
CA CYS A 398 -11.12 6.92 7.52
C CYS A 398 -10.60 6.94 6.06
N ALA A 399 -10.43 8.14 5.48
CA ALA A 399 -9.87 8.29 4.14
C ALA A 399 -8.42 7.75 4.08
N GLY A 400 -7.59 8.06 5.08
CA GLY A 400 -6.22 7.57 5.19
C GLY A 400 -6.15 6.05 5.33
N LEU A 401 -7.01 5.43 6.14
CA LEU A 401 -7.10 3.98 6.30
C LEU A 401 -7.48 3.27 4.99
N LEU A 402 -8.47 3.80 4.27
CA LEU A 402 -8.85 3.28 2.95
C LEU A 402 -7.73 3.47 1.91
N PHE A 403 -7.01 4.59 1.97
CA PHE A 403 -5.85 4.83 1.14
C PHE A 403 -4.73 3.82 1.41
N VAL A 404 -4.44 3.51 2.68
CA VAL A 404 -3.48 2.46 3.07
C VAL A 404 -3.88 1.11 2.48
N ALA A 405 -5.18 0.76 2.53
CA ALA A 405 -5.67 -0.48 1.91
C ALA A 405 -5.46 -0.49 0.38
N ALA A 406 -5.76 0.62 -0.30
CA ALA A 406 -5.55 0.76 -1.74
C ALA A 406 -4.06 0.65 -2.12
N VAL A 407 -3.17 1.29 -1.35
CA VAL A 407 -1.71 1.18 -1.54
C VAL A 407 -1.24 -0.26 -1.31
N ALA A 408 -1.72 -0.93 -0.26
CA ALA A 408 -1.37 -2.32 0.00
C ALA A 408 -1.76 -3.24 -1.17
N PHE A 409 -2.96 -3.08 -1.73
CA PHE A 409 -3.37 -3.83 -2.92
C PHE A 409 -2.56 -3.44 -4.16
N ALA A 410 -2.21 -2.17 -4.35
CA ALA A 410 -1.37 -1.73 -5.46
C ALA A 410 0.04 -2.35 -5.40
N VAL A 411 0.62 -2.43 -4.21
CA VAL A 411 1.92 -3.08 -3.99
C VAL A 411 1.81 -4.59 -4.27
N LEU A 412 0.80 -5.27 -3.73
CA LEU A 412 0.58 -6.70 -3.97
C LEU A 412 0.35 -6.99 -5.45
N TYR A 413 -0.48 -6.19 -6.12
CA TYR A 413 -0.73 -6.28 -7.56
C TYR A 413 0.57 -6.08 -8.35
N GLY A 414 1.38 -5.09 -8.01
CA GLY A 414 2.69 -4.86 -8.64
C GLY A 414 3.65 -6.04 -8.46
N VAL A 415 3.75 -6.59 -7.26
CA VAL A 415 4.62 -7.75 -6.96
C VAL A 415 4.23 -8.99 -7.77
N VAL A 416 2.93 -9.27 -7.86
CA VAL A 416 2.40 -10.39 -8.66
C VAL A 416 2.64 -10.13 -10.16
N ASN A 417 2.38 -8.92 -10.65
CA ASN A 417 2.47 -8.58 -12.07
C ASN A 417 3.93 -8.51 -12.58
N ILE A 418 4.91 -8.18 -11.72
CA ILE A 418 6.34 -8.23 -12.07
C ILE A 418 6.86 -9.69 -12.13
N GLY A 419 6.02 -10.67 -11.77
CA GLY A 419 6.40 -12.09 -11.78
C GLY A 419 7.37 -12.47 -10.67
N VAL A 420 7.48 -11.63 -9.61
CA VAL A 420 8.28 -11.96 -8.41
C VAL A 420 7.65 -13.14 -7.67
N MET A 421 6.33 -13.32 -7.79
CA MET A 421 5.60 -14.51 -7.35
C MET A 421 5.00 -15.19 -8.59
N THR A 422 5.68 -16.22 -9.09
CA THR A 422 5.14 -17.08 -10.15
C THR A 422 4.19 -18.11 -9.54
N ASP A 423 2.92 -18.04 -9.96
CA ASP A 423 1.90 -19.08 -10.03
C ASP A 423 1.77 -20.16 -8.94
N ARG A 424 0.52 -20.30 -8.47
CA ARG A 424 -0.07 -21.39 -7.67
C ARG A 424 0.47 -21.49 -6.23
N ALA A 425 -0.39 -21.23 -5.24
CA ALA A 425 -0.12 -21.21 -3.79
C ALA A 425 0.58 -19.97 -3.22
N ALA A 426 0.41 -18.80 -3.84
CA ALA A 426 0.98 -17.54 -3.35
C ALA A 426 0.58 -17.24 -1.88
N GLY A 427 -0.65 -17.60 -1.47
CA GLY A 427 -1.10 -17.42 -0.08
C GLY A 427 -0.25 -18.21 0.91
N ALA A 428 -0.02 -19.49 0.64
CA ALA A 428 0.80 -20.35 1.49
C ALA A 428 2.29 -19.95 1.46
N ALA A 429 2.77 -19.45 0.33
CA ALA A 429 4.12 -18.89 0.24
C ALA A 429 4.30 -17.67 1.14
N VAL A 430 3.34 -16.73 1.14
CA VAL A 430 3.35 -15.57 2.06
C VAL A 430 3.20 -16.02 3.51
N ALA A 431 2.34 -17.01 3.79
CA ALA A 431 2.16 -17.58 5.12
C ALA A 431 3.48 -18.14 5.67
N GLY A 432 4.12 -19.00 4.87
CA GLY A 432 5.39 -19.64 5.21
C GLY A 432 6.54 -18.65 5.33
N ALA A 433 6.65 -17.68 4.41
CA ALA A 433 7.67 -16.63 4.45
C ALA A 433 7.51 -15.72 5.67
N GLY A 434 6.27 -15.29 5.96
CA GLY A 434 5.96 -14.50 7.16
C GLY A 434 6.33 -15.24 8.44
N LEU A 435 6.00 -16.53 8.53
CA LEU A 435 6.33 -17.34 9.70
C LEU A 435 7.84 -17.57 9.84
N PHE A 436 8.54 -17.80 8.72
CA PHE A 436 9.99 -17.96 8.68
C PHE A 436 10.71 -16.70 9.16
N VAL A 437 10.36 -15.53 8.61
CA VAL A 437 10.95 -14.24 8.99
C VAL A 437 10.59 -13.89 10.44
N ALA A 438 9.33 -14.11 10.85
CA ALA A 438 8.92 -13.89 12.24
C ALA A 438 9.77 -14.73 13.20
N SER A 439 10.04 -15.99 12.87
CA SER A 439 10.84 -16.89 13.69
C SER A 439 12.29 -16.45 13.76
N ALA A 440 12.90 -16.08 12.62
CA ALA A 440 14.27 -15.59 12.56
C ALA A 440 14.47 -14.34 13.43
N VAL A 441 13.53 -13.40 13.37
CA VAL A 441 13.60 -12.16 14.14
C VAL A 441 13.19 -12.36 15.61
N ALA A 442 12.30 -13.31 15.91
CA ALA A 442 11.86 -13.56 17.29
C ALA A 442 13.03 -13.92 18.23
N ALA A 443 14.12 -14.50 17.71
CA ALA A 443 15.35 -14.71 18.45
C ALA A 443 15.93 -13.41 19.05
N THR A 444 15.84 -12.29 18.33
CA THR A 444 16.34 -10.97 18.79
C THR A 444 15.43 -10.34 19.85
N VAL A 445 14.20 -10.85 19.97
CA VAL A 445 13.15 -10.38 20.89
C VAL A 445 13.04 -11.33 22.11
N GLY A 446 13.93 -12.32 22.21
CA GLY A 446 14.02 -13.21 23.37
C GLY A 446 13.26 -14.54 23.24
N ALA A 447 12.80 -14.92 22.04
CA ALA A 447 12.24 -16.25 21.83
C ALA A 447 13.33 -17.34 21.95
N GLY A 448 13.00 -18.44 22.61
CA GLY A 448 13.92 -19.57 22.80
C GLY A 448 14.31 -20.25 21.48
N THR A 449 15.55 -20.71 21.37
CA THR A 449 16.13 -21.33 20.17
C THR A 449 15.27 -22.47 19.60
N THR A 450 14.70 -23.32 20.45
CA THR A 450 13.84 -24.42 20.02
C THR A 450 12.61 -23.92 19.28
N LEU A 451 11.99 -22.84 19.76
CA LEU A 451 10.80 -22.26 19.13
C LEU A 451 11.16 -21.56 17.82
N VAL A 452 12.30 -20.88 17.77
CA VAL A 452 12.83 -20.25 16.55
C VAL A 452 13.04 -21.32 15.47
N LEU A 453 13.72 -22.42 15.79
CA LEU A 453 13.96 -23.52 14.85
C LEU A 453 12.65 -24.19 14.41
N ALA A 454 11.73 -24.45 15.35
CA ALA A 454 10.41 -25.00 15.04
C ALA A 454 9.62 -24.09 14.10
N GLY A 455 9.69 -22.77 14.30
CA GLY A 455 9.04 -21.78 13.46
C GLY A 455 9.66 -21.65 12.06
N LEU A 456 11.00 -21.73 11.95
CA LEU A 456 11.69 -21.78 10.65
C LEU A 456 11.31 -23.03 9.85
N VAL A 457 11.37 -24.20 10.48
CA VAL A 457 10.95 -25.47 9.86
C VAL A 457 9.46 -25.40 9.49
N GLY A 458 8.62 -24.94 10.41
CA GLY A 458 7.19 -24.80 10.16
C GLY A 458 6.85 -23.83 9.02
N GLY A 459 7.59 -22.72 8.88
CA GLY A 459 7.43 -21.81 7.75
C GLY A 459 7.71 -22.48 6.41
N LEU A 460 8.76 -23.30 6.34
CA LEU A 460 9.07 -24.09 5.14
C LEU A 460 8.02 -25.17 4.88
N THR A 461 7.59 -25.89 5.91
CA THR A 461 6.52 -26.89 5.79
C THR A 461 5.22 -26.27 5.32
N VAL A 462 4.85 -25.07 5.80
CA VAL A 462 3.64 -24.34 5.36
C VAL A 462 3.73 -23.98 3.88
N ARG A 463 4.89 -23.47 3.44
CA ARG A 463 5.12 -23.14 2.03
C ARG A 463 5.02 -24.39 1.14
N ASP A 464 5.73 -25.46 1.51
CA ASP A 464 5.74 -26.73 0.77
C ASP A 464 4.35 -27.38 0.72
N ALA A 465 3.67 -27.46 1.87
CA ALA A 465 2.30 -27.97 1.99
C ALA A 465 1.36 -27.26 1.02
N GLY A 466 1.44 -25.93 0.94
CA GLY A 466 0.64 -25.11 0.05
C GLY A 466 0.91 -25.38 -1.42
N THR A 467 2.19 -25.35 -1.81
CA THR A 467 2.60 -25.59 -3.21
C THR A 467 2.20 -26.99 -3.69
N HIS A 468 2.41 -28.00 -2.85
CA HIS A 468 2.03 -29.37 -3.16
C HIS A 468 0.51 -29.54 -3.20
N GLY A 469 -0.22 -28.93 -2.26
CA GLY A 469 -1.68 -29.01 -2.19
C GLY A 469 -2.41 -28.29 -3.32
N VAL A 470 -1.89 -27.16 -3.81
CA VAL A 470 -2.44 -26.50 -5.01
C VAL A 470 -2.17 -27.33 -6.26
N THR A 471 -0.98 -27.93 -6.37
CA THR A 471 -0.63 -28.81 -7.51
C THR A 471 -1.57 -30.02 -7.56
N LEU A 472 -1.72 -30.75 -6.45
CA LEU A 472 -2.65 -31.88 -6.35
C LEU A 472 -4.11 -31.46 -6.56
N GLY A 473 -4.49 -30.28 -6.07
CA GLY A 473 -5.81 -29.71 -6.27
C GLY A 473 -6.15 -29.43 -7.74
N HIS A 474 -5.15 -29.09 -8.55
CA HIS A 474 -5.30 -28.94 -10.00
C HIS A 474 -5.29 -30.27 -10.75
N GLU A 475 -4.41 -31.20 -10.37
CA GLU A 475 -4.23 -32.48 -11.08
C GLU A 475 -5.34 -33.48 -10.78
N ILE A 476 -5.70 -33.64 -9.50
CA ILE A 476 -6.58 -34.70 -9.00
C ILE A 476 -7.92 -34.11 -8.50
N GLY A 477 -7.95 -32.81 -8.21
CA GLY A 477 -9.13 -32.11 -7.69
C GLY A 477 -9.19 -32.12 -6.17
N ARG A 478 -9.77 -31.07 -5.58
CA ARG A 478 -9.85 -30.89 -4.11
C ARG A 478 -10.46 -32.08 -3.34
N LEU A 479 -11.36 -32.84 -3.96
CA LEU A 479 -12.07 -33.96 -3.34
C LEU A 479 -11.45 -35.32 -3.66
N GLY A 480 -10.34 -35.38 -4.40
CA GLY A 480 -9.63 -36.61 -4.70
C GLY A 480 -9.04 -37.29 -3.46
N GLU A 481 -8.75 -38.58 -3.56
CA GLU A 481 -8.11 -39.36 -2.49
C GLU A 481 -6.59 -39.10 -2.43
N THR A 482 -6.19 -37.88 -2.07
CA THR A 482 -4.78 -37.44 -2.06
C THR A 482 -4.12 -37.50 -0.67
N ARG A 483 -4.91 -37.74 0.38
CA ARG A 483 -4.47 -37.64 1.80
C ARG A 483 -3.22 -38.43 2.14
N ARG A 484 -3.08 -39.66 1.62
CA ARG A 484 -1.93 -40.52 1.94
C ARG A 484 -0.64 -39.95 1.34
N ALA A 485 -0.68 -39.55 0.08
CA ALA A 485 0.46 -38.93 -0.60
C ALA A 485 0.85 -37.61 0.07
N GLU A 486 -0.13 -36.76 0.38
CA GLU A 486 0.11 -35.49 1.06
C GLU A 486 0.73 -35.68 2.45
N LEU A 487 0.23 -36.61 3.27
CA LEU A 487 0.79 -36.86 4.59
C LEU A 487 2.22 -37.39 4.54
N VAL A 488 2.54 -38.26 3.56
CA VAL A 488 3.90 -38.76 3.36
C VAL A 488 4.83 -37.63 2.94
N HIS A 489 4.43 -36.80 1.97
CA HIS A 489 5.22 -35.65 1.53
C HIS A 489 5.49 -34.67 2.69
N LEU A 490 4.44 -34.30 3.43
CA LEU A 490 4.54 -33.43 4.59
C LEU A 490 5.44 -34.00 5.69
N ALA A 491 5.34 -35.32 5.96
CA ALA A 491 6.18 -35.98 6.94
C ALA A 491 7.65 -35.96 6.51
N VAL A 492 7.94 -36.19 5.23
CA VAL A 492 9.30 -36.10 4.68
C VAL A 492 9.83 -34.67 4.80
N THR A 493 9.05 -33.66 4.41
CA THR A 493 9.42 -32.24 4.53
C THR A 493 9.73 -31.87 5.98
N ALA A 494 8.89 -32.29 6.93
CA ALA A 494 9.11 -32.05 8.35
C ALA A 494 10.38 -32.75 8.87
N VAL A 495 10.63 -34.01 8.49
CA VAL A 495 11.84 -34.75 8.88
C VAL A 495 13.10 -34.08 8.33
N VAL A 496 13.11 -33.68 7.07
CA VAL A 496 14.23 -32.95 6.45
C VAL A 496 14.49 -31.65 7.19
N GLY A 497 13.44 -30.89 7.52
CA GLY A 497 13.55 -29.67 8.31
C GLY A 497 14.12 -29.91 9.71
N VAL A 498 13.68 -30.95 10.41
CA VAL A 498 14.21 -31.32 11.74
C VAL A 498 15.69 -31.71 11.66
N VAL A 499 16.07 -32.51 10.66
CA VAL A 499 17.48 -32.87 10.43
C VAL A 499 18.33 -31.63 10.16
N ALA A 500 17.84 -30.69 9.34
CA ALA A 500 18.52 -29.42 9.09
C ALA A 500 18.65 -28.57 10.37
N ALA A 501 17.60 -28.51 11.21
CA ALA A 501 17.64 -27.80 12.48
C ALA A 501 18.66 -28.42 13.46
N ILE A 502 18.71 -29.75 13.56
CA ILE A 502 19.71 -30.46 14.39
C ILE A 502 21.12 -30.19 13.87
N ALA A 503 21.33 -30.24 12.55
CA ALA A 503 22.61 -29.94 11.93
C ALA A 503 23.04 -28.48 12.20
N ALA A 504 22.10 -27.53 12.15
CA ALA A 504 22.36 -26.13 12.47
C ALA A 504 22.76 -25.94 13.93
N VAL A 505 22.08 -26.60 14.87
CA VAL A 505 22.47 -26.58 16.30
C VAL A 505 23.84 -27.21 16.51
N GLY A 506 24.11 -28.36 15.89
CA GLY A 506 25.41 -29.03 15.97
C GLY A 506 26.55 -28.17 15.41
N LEU A 507 26.29 -27.46 14.30
CA LEU A 507 27.25 -26.53 13.71
C LEU A 507 27.49 -25.32 14.62
N ALA A 508 26.44 -24.74 15.19
CA ALA A 508 26.55 -23.62 16.12
C ALA A 508 27.34 -24.00 17.39
N ASP A 509 27.06 -25.17 17.96
CA ASP A 509 27.79 -25.68 19.13
C ASP A 509 29.25 -26.00 18.79
N PHE A 510 29.52 -26.57 17.61
CA PHE A 510 30.89 -26.79 17.13
C PHE A 510 31.66 -25.47 16.97
N LEU A 511 31.04 -24.45 16.35
CA LEU A 511 31.64 -23.14 16.15
C LEU A 511 31.85 -22.39 17.48
N GLY A 512 30.94 -22.55 18.45
CA GLY A 512 31.05 -21.94 19.78
C GLY A 512 32.20 -22.48 20.63
N ARG A 513 32.78 -23.63 20.25
CA ARG A 513 33.98 -24.21 20.89
C ARG A 513 35.29 -23.65 20.33
N ILE A 514 35.22 -22.88 19.24
CA ILE A 514 36.38 -22.23 18.63
C ILE A 514 36.63 -20.89 19.34
N PRO A 515 37.87 -20.55 19.75
CA PRO A 515 38.17 -19.27 20.39
C PRO A 515 37.69 -18.09 19.53
N ALA A 516 37.10 -17.08 20.19
CA ALA A 516 36.55 -15.91 19.52
C ALA A 516 37.57 -15.28 18.58
N LEU A 517 37.21 -15.19 17.30
CA LEU A 517 38.01 -14.50 16.28
C LEU A 517 37.93 -13.00 16.51
N ASP A 518 39.05 -12.30 16.35
CA ASP A 518 39.17 -10.84 16.39
C ASP A 518 38.21 -10.16 15.38
N GLY A 519 38.04 -8.83 15.45
CA GLY A 519 37.04 -8.07 14.67
C GLY A 519 36.98 -8.33 13.16
N SER A 520 38.04 -8.86 12.53
CA SER A 520 38.05 -9.31 11.13
C SER A 520 37.24 -10.61 10.89
N GLY A 521 37.21 -11.52 11.87
CA GLY A 521 36.41 -12.75 11.84
C GLY A 521 34.92 -12.50 11.92
N LEU A 522 34.50 -11.41 12.57
CA LEU A 522 33.09 -11.02 12.66
C LEU A 522 32.55 -10.58 11.29
N SER A 523 33.34 -9.84 10.50
CA SER A 523 32.98 -9.49 9.12
C SER A 523 32.92 -10.71 8.19
N LEU A 524 33.83 -11.67 8.36
CA LEU A 524 33.83 -12.94 7.64
C LEU A 524 32.62 -13.82 8.00
N ALA A 525 32.26 -13.89 9.29
CA ALA A 525 31.09 -14.60 9.76
C ALA A 525 29.79 -13.94 9.24
N LEU A 526 29.72 -12.61 9.24
CA LEU A 526 28.60 -11.86 8.66
C LEU A 526 28.50 -12.10 7.15
N GLY A 527 29.63 -12.05 6.44
CA GLY A 527 29.71 -12.34 5.00
C GLY A 527 29.29 -13.78 4.68
N GLY A 528 29.72 -14.74 5.49
CA GLY A 528 29.31 -16.15 5.39
C GLY A 528 27.82 -16.36 5.67
N ALA A 529 27.26 -15.64 6.65
CA ALA A 529 25.82 -15.67 6.93
C ALA A 529 25.01 -15.07 5.77
N VAL A 530 25.45 -13.95 5.19
CA VAL A 530 24.82 -13.34 4.01
C VAL A 530 24.90 -14.28 2.80
N LEU A 531 26.06 -14.91 2.56
CA LEU A 531 26.21 -15.95 1.53
C LEU A 531 25.31 -17.16 1.78
N GLY A 532 25.19 -17.61 3.02
CA GLY A 532 24.28 -18.69 3.41
C GLY A 532 22.82 -18.35 3.13
N VAL A 533 22.39 -17.13 3.46
CA VAL A 533 21.05 -16.62 3.12
C VAL A 533 20.85 -16.52 1.61
N LEU A 534 21.85 -16.04 0.87
CA LEU A 534 21.79 -15.99 -0.60
C LEU A 534 21.66 -17.39 -1.20
N PHE A 535 22.48 -18.35 -0.77
CA PHE A 535 22.37 -19.74 -1.23
C PHE A 535 21.04 -20.37 -0.86
N PHE A 536 20.51 -20.06 0.33
CA PHE A 536 19.20 -20.51 0.75
C PHE A 536 18.08 -19.93 -0.13
N VAL A 537 18.13 -18.64 -0.45
CA VAL A 537 17.17 -17.98 -1.35
C VAL A 537 17.28 -18.56 -2.77
N VAL A 538 18.50 -18.83 -3.26
CA VAL A 538 18.73 -19.46 -4.56
C VAL A 538 18.19 -20.89 -4.59
N ALA A 539 18.38 -21.67 -3.51
CA ALA A 539 17.86 -23.04 -3.42
C ALA A 539 16.32 -23.11 -3.31
N LEU A 540 15.67 -22.00 -2.97
CA LEU A 540 14.21 -21.87 -2.89
C LEU A 540 13.56 -21.39 -4.19
N ARG A 541 14.37 -21.11 -5.23
CA ARG A 541 13.95 -20.81 -6.60
C ARG A 541 14.22 -22.02 -7.47
#